data_AF-A0AAD7HSU8-F1
#
_entry.id   AF-A0AAD7HSU8-F1
#
_cell.length_a   1.000
_cell.length_b   1.000
_cell.length_c   1.000
_cell.angle_alpha   90.00
_cell.angle_beta   90.00
_cell.angle_gamma   90.00
#
_symmetry.space_group_name_H-M   'P 1'
#
loop_
_entity.id
_entity.type
_entity.pdbx_description
1 polymer ?
#
loop_
_entity_poly.entity_id
_entity_poly.type
_entity_poly.pdbx_seq_one_letter_code
_entity_poly.pdbx_strand_id
1 'polypeptide(L)'
;MDSQLTLVNLPPPIALTFATDSMINATLYRNARPAYKLSTKLQGTTTELRDCGTSELLARIIRREILPDTVTFPNLDDGKDIRVSKWLRPCKLPNGLEAQVVETELGKCFLRRDPVHRLALYTEYDLEKPVAHWKLPDNASPLSLILHPGTENFHPQIIAAFTIEELKMRMAEKADSMALSRAAAHSATLVSLARN
;
A
#
# COMPACT_ATOMS: atom_id res chain seq x y z
N MET A 1 -10.07 -10.41 45.07
CA MET A 1 -9.89 -11.23 43.86
C MET A 1 -8.91 -10.47 43.00
N ASP A 2 -7.63 -10.80 43.11
CA ASP A 2 -6.56 -10.11 42.40
C ASP A 2 -6.42 -10.73 41.00
N SER A 3 -6.77 -9.95 39.97
CA SER A 3 -6.54 -10.32 38.58
C SER A 3 -5.04 -10.39 38.32
N GLN A 4 -4.55 -11.60 38.09
CA GLN A 4 -3.20 -11.86 37.64
C GLN A 4 -3.07 -11.34 36.20
N LEU A 5 -2.58 -10.10 36.05
CA LEU A 5 -2.16 -9.52 34.78
C LEU A 5 -0.99 -10.34 34.25
N THR A 6 -1.27 -11.33 33.40
CA THR A 6 -0.23 -11.99 32.61
C THR A 6 0.31 -10.96 31.62
N LEU A 7 1.52 -10.48 31.89
CA LEU A 7 2.27 -9.61 30.98
C LEU A 7 2.64 -10.43 29.73
N VAL A 8 1.74 -10.48 28.75
CA VAL A 8 2.00 -11.13 27.47
C VAL A 8 2.96 -10.22 26.70
N ASN A 9 4.23 -10.61 26.64
CA ASN A 9 5.23 -9.91 25.86
C ASN A 9 4.97 -10.17 24.38
N LEU A 10 4.19 -9.29 23.73
CA LEU A 10 3.92 -9.39 22.31
C LEU A 10 5.22 -9.17 21.52
N PRO A 11 5.41 -9.86 20.37
CA PRO A 11 6.55 -9.60 19.52
C PRO A 11 6.61 -8.12 19.11
N PRO A 12 7.80 -7.54 18.89
CA PRO A 12 7.88 -6.19 18.37
C PRO A 12 7.36 -6.15 16.91
N PRO A 13 6.79 -5.01 16.46
CA PRO A 13 6.43 -4.82 15.06
C PRO A 13 7.63 -5.01 14.12
N ILE A 14 7.36 -5.52 12.93
CA ILE A 14 8.34 -5.71 11.87
C ILE A 14 8.34 -4.46 10.98
N ALA A 15 9.51 -3.88 10.75
CA ALA A 15 9.70 -2.85 9.73
C ALA A 15 10.22 -3.49 8.43
N LEU A 16 9.49 -3.28 7.34
CA LEU A 16 9.94 -3.57 5.98
C LEU A 16 10.40 -2.27 5.31
N THR A 17 11.69 -2.05 5.33
CA THR A 17 12.32 -0.82 4.88
C THR A 17 12.63 -0.85 3.38
N PHE A 18 12.21 0.18 2.66
CA PHE A 18 12.46 0.28 1.23
C PHE A 18 13.90 0.73 0.94
N ALA A 19 14.55 0.08 -0.03
CA ALA A 19 15.89 0.44 -0.49
C ALA A 19 15.99 1.87 -1.05
N THR A 20 14.90 2.31 -1.68
CA THR A 20 14.74 3.60 -2.35
C THR A 20 13.33 4.10 -2.08
N ASP A 21 13.09 5.41 -2.16
CA ASP A 21 11.72 5.97 -2.11
C ASP A 21 10.98 5.78 -3.44
N SER A 22 10.95 4.52 -3.89
CA SER A 22 10.27 4.09 -5.10
C SER A 22 9.42 2.86 -4.77
N MET A 23 8.18 2.88 -5.23
CA MET A 23 7.31 1.69 -5.26
C MET A 23 7.52 0.83 -6.51
N ILE A 24 8.45 1.24 -7.37
CA ILE A 24 8.77 0.59 -8.64
C ILE A 24 10.18 0.02 -8.52
N ASN A 25 10.33 -1.28 -8.76
CA ASN A 25 11.62 -1.97 -8.69
C ASN A 25 12.33 -1.79 -7.34
N ALA A 26 11.61 -2.06 -6.24
CA ALA A 26 12.08 -1.85 -4.88
C ALA A 26 12.45 -3.17 -4.20
N THR A 27 13.42 -3.11 -3.28
CA THR A 27 13.71 -4.21 -2.35
C THR A 27 13.31 -3.79 -0.95
N LEU A 28 12.55 -4.63 -0.26
CA LEU A 28 12.10 -4.42 1.10
C LEU A 28 13.00 -5.22 2.03
N TYR A 29 13.65 -4.54 2.96
CA TYR A 29 14.58 -5.10 3.93
C TYR A 29 13.90 -5.30 5.28
N ARG A 30 14.12 -6.46 5.87
CA ARG A 30 13.81 -6.77 7.27
C ARG A 30 15.13 -6.90 8.02
N ASN A 31 15.39 -6.01 8.99
CA ASN A 31 16.63 -6.02 9.77
C ASN A 31 17.91 -6.10 8.90
N ALA A 32 18.01 -5.22 7.91
CA ALA A 32 19.09 -5.16 6.91
C ALA A 32 19.24 -6.39 5.99
N ARG A 33 18.32 -7.36 6.04
CA ARG A 33 18.28 -8.49 5.11
C ARG A 33 17.16 -8.31 4.09
N PRO A 34 17.40 -8.54 2.79
CA PRO A 34 16.35 -8.43 1.79
C PRO A 34 15.30 -9.51 2.07
N ALA A 35 14.06 -9.09 2.33
CA ALA A 35 12.94 -9.98 2.61
C ALA A 35 12.07 -10.15 1.36
N TYR A 36 11.73 -9.04 0.71
CA TYR A 36 10.88 -9.05 -0.47
C TYR A 36 11.44 -8.19 -1.59
N LYS A 37 11.09 -8.55 -2.82
CA LYS A 37 11.44 -7.78 -4.02
C LYS A 37 10.18 -7.44 -4.81
N LEU A 38 9.91 -6.15 -4.96
CA LEU A 38 8.94 -5.61 -5.89
C LEU A 38 9.64 -5.37 -7.24
N SER A 39 9.18 -6.02 -8.29
CA SER A 39 9.69 -5.85 -9.66
C SER A 39 8.56 -5.43 -10.58
N THR A 40 8.66 -4.24 -11.14
CA THR A 40 7.68 -3.72 -12.08
C THR A 40 8.22 -3.89 -13.51
N LYS A 41 7.57 -4.77 -14.28
CA LYS A 41 7.85 -5.06 -15.69
C LYS A 41 6.93 -4.24 -16.60
N LEU A 42 7.32 -4.11 -17.88
CA LEU A 42 6.51 -3.59 -18.99
C LEU A 42 5.87 -2.21 -18.74
N GLN A 43 6.56 -1.10 -19.05
CA GLN A 43 6.01 0.27 -18.98
C GLN A 43 5.24 0.61 -17.67
N GLY A 44 5.46 -0.12 -16.57
CA GLY A 44 4.71 0.05 -15.32
C GLY A 44 3.47 -0.83 -15.15
N THR A 45 3.07 -1.64 -16.13
CA THR A 45 1.79 -2.38 -16.13
C THR A 45 1.77 -3.56 -15.16
N THR A 46 2.87 -4.32 -15.04
CA THR A 46 2.89 -5.52 -14.20
C THR A 46 3.86 -5.36 -13.05
N THR A 47 3.39 -5.51 -11.82
CA THR A 47 4.23 -5.53 -10.61
C THR A 47 4.21 -6.91 -9.99
N GLU A 48 5.37 -7.53 -9.81
CA GLU A 48 5.54 -8.81 -9.14
C GLU A 48 6.17 -8.59 -7.75
N LEU A 49 5.61 -9.22 -6.73
CA LEU A 49 6.18 -9.33 -5.40
C LEU A 49 6.77 -10.74 -5.25
N ARG A 50 8.05 -10.83 -4.92
CA ARG A 50 8.75 -12.11 -4.70
C ARG A 50 9.41 -12.16 -3.34
N ASP A 51 9.50 -13.36 -2.79
CA ASP A 51 10.35 -13.64 -1.63
C ASP A 51 11.82 -13.62 -2.07
N CYS A 52 12.68 -12.93 -1.32
CA CYS A 52 14.10 -12.85 -1.67
C CYS A 52 14.90 -14.11 -1.31
N GLY A 53 14.45 -14.90 -0.33
CA GLY A 53 15.09 -16.14 0.09
C GLY A 53 14.77 -17.31 -0.82
N THR A 54 13.51 -17.45 -1.24
CA THR A 54 13.04 -18.56 -2.07
C THR A 54 12.88 -18.21 -3.55
N SER A 55 12.90 -16.93 -3.92
CA SER A 55 12.56 -16.41 -5.26
C SER A 55 11.13 -16.70 -5.73
N GLU A 56 10.29 -17.19 -4.82
CA GLU A 56 8.90 -17.54 -5.04
C GLU A 56 8.07 -16.29 -5.37
N LEU A 57 7.11 -16.42 -6.29
CA LEU A 57 6.16 -15.37 -6.61
C LEU A 57 5.06 -15.36 -5.54
N LEU A 58 4.98 -14.29 -4.76
CA LEU A 58 4.01 -14.15 -3.68
C LEU A 58 2.75 -13.41 -4.14
N ALA A 59 2.92 -12.40 -5.00
CA ALA A 59 1.79 -11.68 -5.60
C ALA A 59 2.17 -11.11 -6.98
N ARG A 60 1.18 -10.97 -7.85
CA ARG A 60 1.29 -10.27 -9.13
C ARG A 60 0.14 -9.29 -9.27
N ILE A 61 0.45 -8.04 -9.56
CA ILE A 61 -0.51 -6.97 -9.83
C ILE A 61 -0.40 -6.63 -11.31
N ILE A 62 -1.52 -6.68 -12.04
CA ILE A 62 -1.58 -6.33 -13.46
C ILE A 62 -2.50 -5.12 -13.58
N ARG A 63 -1.91 -3.98 -13.91
CA ARG A 63 -2.62 -2.75 -14.26
C ARG A 63 -2.94 -2.73 -15.73
N ARG A 64 -4.18 -2.39 -16.07
CA ARG A 64 -4.65 -2.37 -17.46
C ARG A 64 -5.31 -1.03 -17.75
N GLU A 65 -5.06 -0.46 -18.92
CA GLU A 65 -5.63 0.84 -19.30
C GLU A 65 -7.13 0.77 -19.58
N ILE A 66 -7.57 -0.33 -20.22
CA ILE A 66 -8.95 -0.51 -20.68
C ILE A 66 -9.73 -1.49 -19.79
N LEU A 67 -9.06 -2.53 -19.31
CA LEU A 67 -9.68 -3.59 -18.51
C LEU A 67 -9.47 -3.31 -17.01
N PRO A 68 -10.28 -3.93 -16.13
CA PRO A 68 -10.03 -3.82 -14.70
C PRO A 68 -8.66 -4.37 -14.30
N ASP A 69 -8.01 -3.69 -13.36
CA ASP A 69 -6.79 -4.19 -12.72
C ASP A 69 -7.05 -5.53 -12.04
N THR A 70 -6.07 -6.42 -12.11
CA THR A 70 -6.12 -7.74 -11.47
C THR A 70 -4.96 -7.94 -10.50
N VAL A 71 -5.20 -8.79 -9.50
CA VAL A 71 -4.19 -9.31 -8.58
C VAL A 71 -4.24 -10.83 -8.61
N THR A 72 -3.09 -11.46 -8.48
CA THR A 72 -2.94 -12.91 -8.41
C THR A 72 -2.04 -13.23 -7.23
N PHE A 73 -2.44 -14.17 -6.39
CA PHE A 73 -1.65 -14.69 -5.28
C PHE A 73 -1.40 -16.18 -5.54
N PRO A 74 -0.22 -16.62 -6.02
CA PRO A 74 -0.05 -18.02 -6.44
C PRO A 74 -0.37 -19.07 -5.37
N ASN A 75 -0.16 -18.73 -4.10
CA ASN A 75 -0.40 -19.61 -2.96
C ASN A 75 -1.81 -19.46 -2.35
N LEU A 76 -2.67 -18.63 -2.92
CA LEU A 76 -4.04 -18.38 -2.47
C LEU A 76 -5.00 -18.46 -3.66
N ASP A 77 -6.27 -18.79 -3.43
CA ASP A 77 -7.31 -18.77 -4.47
C ASP A 77 -6.95 -19.55 -5.75
N ASP A 78 -6.21 -20.67 -5.62
CA ASP A 78 -5.68 -21.49 -6.72
C ASP A 78 -4.82 -20.71 -7.74
N GLY A 79 -4.25 -19.57 -7.36
CA GLY A 79 -3.48 -18.71 -8.25
C GLY A 79 -4.32 -18.05 -9.35
N LYS A 80 -5.63 -17.88 -9.13
CA LYS A 80 -6.54 -17.23 -10.09
C LYS A 80 -6.35 -15.72 -10.09
N ASP A 81 -6.58 -15.12 -11.25
CA ASP A 81 -6.65 -13.66 -11.40
C ASP A 81 -7.95 -13.13 -10.77
N ILE A 82 -7.80 -12.27 -9.77
CA ILE A 82 -8.90 -11.62 -9.07
C ILE A 82 -8.92 -10.15 -9.43
N ARG A 83 -10.09 -9.60 -9.78
CA ARG A 83 -10.22 -8.15 -10.01
C ARG A 83 -9.88 -7.41 -8.72
N VAL A 84 -9.04 -6.38 -8.80
CA VAL A 84 -8.64 -5.58 -7.64
C VAL A 84 -9.86 -5.01 -6.92
N SER A 85 -10.87 -4.52 -7.64
CA SER A 85 -12.12 -4.01 -7.04
C SER A 85 -12.99 -5.06 -6.34
N LYS A 86 -12.79 -6.34 -6.66
CA LYS A 86 -13.47 -7.46 -5.97
C LYS A 86 -12.72 -7.88 -4.72
N TRP A 87 -11.39 -7.82 -4.75
CA TRP A 87 -10.52 -8.17 -3.63
C TRP A 87 -10.40 -7.03 -2.61
N LEU A 88 -9.99 -5.85 -3.05
CA LEU A 88 -10.02 -4.58 -2.32
C LEU A 88 -11.30 -3.83 -2.67
N ARG A 89 -12.35 -4.06 -1.89
CA ARG A 89 -13.66 -3.48 -2.18
C ARG A 89 -13.74 -2.07 -1.60
N PRO A 90 -14.11 -1.05 -2.38
CA PRO A 90 -14.32 0.28 -1.83
C PRO A 90 -15.49 0.27 -0.84
N CYS A 91 -15.34 0.97 0.28
CA CYS A 91 -16.39 1.18 1.27
C CYS A 91 -16.30 2.57 1.90
N LYS A 92 -17.38 2.97 2.58
CA LYS A 92 -17.39 4.12 3.48
C LYS A 92 -17.49 3.63 4.91
N LEU A 93 -16.60 4.12 5.76
CA LEU A 93 -16.65 3.89 7.20
C LEU A 93 -17.78 4.71 7.85
N PRO A 94 -18.21 4.38 9.08
CA PRO A 94 -19.27 5.10 9.78
C PRO A 94 -19.01 6.61 9.95
N ASN A 95 -17.74 7.00 9.99
CA ASN A 95 -17.30 8.39 10.06
C ASN A 95 -17.27 9.11 8.69
N GLY A 96 -17.75 8.46 7.63
CA GLY A 96 -17.81 9.01 6.27
C GLY A 96 -16.50 8.90 5.47
N LEU A 97 -15.41 8.43 6.09
CA LEU A 97 -14.12 8.25 5.41
C LEU A 97 -14.19 7.12 4.39
N GLU A 98 -13.54 7.34 3.24
CA GLU A 98 -13.35 6.31 2.22
C GLU A 98 -12.26 5.32 2.65
N ALA A 99 -12.54 4.04 2.45
CA ALA A 99 -11.63 2.96 2.73
C ALA A 99 -11.77 1.86 1.66
N GLN A 100 -10.84 0.91 1.69
CA GLN A 100 -10.93 -0.36 0.98
C GLN A 100 -11.05 -1.46 2.05
N VAL A 101 -12.02 -2.35 1.91
CA VAL A 101 -12.14 -3.54 2.75
C VAL A 101 -11.50 -4.74 2.07
N VAL A 102 -10.68 -5.48 2.83
CA VAL A 102 -10.08 -6.75 2.44
C VAL A 102 -10.44 -7.80 3.48
N GLU A 103 -10.80 -9.00 3.02
CA GLU A 103 -10.99 -10.15 3.90
C GLU A 103 -9.66 -10.86 4.08
N THR A 104 -9.27 -11.07 5.34
CA THR A 104 -8.00 -11.67 5.74
C THR A 104 -8.24 -12.75 6.79
N GLU A 105 -7.19 -13.46 7.19
CA GLU A 105 -7.26 -14.41 8.31
C GLU A 105 -7.63 -13.75 9.66
N LEU A 106 -7.41 -12.44 9.82
CA LEU A 106 -7.84 -11.68 11.00
C LEU A 106 -9.30 -11.18 10.91
N GLY A 107 -10.05 -11.58 9.88
CA GLY A 107 -11.35 -11.03 9.57
C GLY A 107 -11.27 -9.84 8.61
N LYS A 108 -12.26 -8.95 8.67
CA LYS A 108 -12.31 -7.78 7.79
C LYS A 108 -11.29 -6.75 8.24
N CYS A 109 -10.45 -6.33 7.30
CA CYS A 109 -9.51 -5.24 7.51
C CYS A 109 -9.85 -4.07 6.59
N PHE A 110 -9.63 -2.85 7.08
CA PHE A 110 -9.93 -1.60 6.41
C PHE A 110 -8.64 -0.85 6.10
N LEU A 111 -8.27 -0.79 4.82
CA LEU A 111 -7.17 0.02 4.32
C LEU A 111 -7.71 1.42 4.02
N ARG A 112 -7.18 2.45 4.68
CA ARG A 112 -7.59 3.83 4.44
C ARG A 112 -6.40 4.78 4.45
N ARG A 113 -6.62 5.95 3.85
CA ARG A 113 -5.69 7.07 3.99
C ARG A 113 -5.73 7.58 5.42
N ASP A 114 -4.56 7.84 5.96
CA ASP A 114 -4.40 8.28 7.34
C ASP A 114 -3.60 9.60 7.38
N PRO A 115 -4.02 10.61 8.16
CA PRO A 115 -3.31 11.89 8.22
C PRO A 115 -1.89 11.79 8.76
N VAL A 116 -1.61 10.82 9.64
CA VAL A 116 -0.32 10.64 10.28
C VAL A 116 0.54 9.68 9.47
N HIS A 117 -0.06 8.57 9.05
CA HIS A 117 0.66 7.48 8.40
C HIS A 117 0.59 7.50 6.88
N ARG A 118 -0.11 8.43 6.24
CA ARG A 118 -0.46 8.43 4.80
C ARG A 118 -1.37 7.27 4.38
N LEU A 119 -1.06 6.04 4.76
CA LEU A 119 -1.87 4.84 4.54
C LEU A 119 -1.76 3.90 5.74
N ALA A 120 -2.89 3.38 6.20
CA ALA A 120 -2.96 2.49 7.35
C ALA A 120 -4.07 1.44 7.18
N LEU A 121 -3.83 0.25 7.71
CA LEU A 121 -4.71 -0.91 7.71
C LEU A 121 -5.19 -1.17 9.14
N TYR A 122 -6.49 -1.21 9.33
CA TYR A 122 -7.15 -1.42 10.62
C TYR A 122 -7.94 -2.71 10.58
N THR A 123 -8.22 -3.29 11.76
CA THR A 123 -9.14 -4.44 11.84
C THR A 123 -10.56 -3.95 12.06
N GLU A 124 -11.56 -4.81 11.87
CA GLU A 124 -12.94 -4.48 12.23
C GLU A 124 -13.17 -4.33 13.74
N TYR A 125 -12.26 -4.85 14.56
CA TYR A 125 -12.33 -4.79 16.02
C TYR A 125 -11.67 -3.53 16.60
N ASP A 126 -10.70 -2.96 15.88
CA ASP A 126 -9.94 -1.78 16.31
C ASP A 126 -9.62 -0.87 15.12
N LEU A 127 -10.33 0.25 15.04
CA LEU A 127 -10.19 1.30 14.02
C LEU A 127 -9.28 2.46 14.45
N GLU A 128 -8.74 2.39 15.66
CA GLU A 128 -7.82 3.39 16.22
C GLU A 128 -6.37 2.95 16.08
N LYS A 129 -6.11 1.65 16.27
CA LYS A 129 -4.77 1.07 16.18
C LYS A 129 -4.57 0.29 14.88
N PRO A 130 -3.70 0.74 13.98
CA PRO A 130 -3.44 0.03 12.75
C PRO A 130 -2.65 -1.27 12.99
N VAL A 131 -2.97 -2.31 12.23
CA VAL A 131 -2.19 -3.56 12.16
C VAL A 131 -1.08 -3.49 11.10
N ALA A 132 -1.18 -2.56 10.17
CA ALA A 132 -0.09 -2.19 9.28
C ALA A 132 -0.19 -0.71 8.89
N HIS A 133 0.94 -0.03 8.69
CA HIS A 133 0.92 1.38 8.27
C HIS A 133 2.24 1.80 7.62
N TRP A 134 2.21 2.85 6.80
CA TRP A 134 3.44 3.48 6.33
C TRP A 134 4.09 4.31 7.44
N LYS A 135 5.41 4.16 7.56
CA LYS A 135 6.28 5.14 8.20
C LYS A 135 6.94 5.96 7.11
N LEU A 136 6.53 7.22 6.98
CA LEU A 136 7.10 8.16 6.02
C LEU A 136 8.61 8.35 6.25
N PRO A 137 9.38 8.63 5.18
CA PRO A 137 10.81 8.90 5.32
C PRO A 137 11.03 10.15 6.18
N ASP A 138 12.02 10.08 7.05
CA ASP A 138 12.55 11.20 7.82
C ASP A 138 14.08 11.29 7.62
N ASN A 139 14.73 12.27 8.26
CA ASN A 139 16.19 12.44 8.13
C ASN A 139 17.00 11.22 8.61
N ALA A 140 16.39 10.34 9.42
CA ALA A 140 17.06 9.20 10.05
C ALA A 140 16.67 7.85 9.44
N SER A 141 15.56 7.78 8.71
CA SER A 141 14.99 6.53 8.24
C SER A 141 14.25 6.66 6.92
N PRO A 142 14.49 5.74 5.97
CA PRO A 142 13.74 5.67 4.72
C PRO A 142 12.30 5.20 4.94
N LEU A 143 11.48 5.35 3.89
CA LEU A 143 10.11 4.85 3.84
C LEU A 143 10.06 3.37 4.24
N SER A 144 9.18 3.03 5.18
CA SER A 144 9.06 1.66 5.70
C SER A 144 7.60 1.27 5.90
N LEU A 145 7.25 0.03 5.57
CA LEU A 145 5.96 -0.56 5.93
C LEU A 145 6.11 -1.22 7.30
N ILE A 146 5.34 -0.75 8.28
CA ILE A 146 5.31 -1.32 9.62
C ILE A 146 4.20 -2.37 9.67
N LEU A 147 4.53 -3.56 10.15
CA LEU A 147 3.63 -4.72 10.26
C LEU A 147 3.57 -5.15 11.73
N HIS A 148 2.38 -5.14 12.32
CA HIS A 148 2.20 -5.56 13.71
C HIS A 148 2.08 -7.09 13.82
N PRO A 149 2.38 -7.67 15.00
CA PRO A 149 2.23 -9.10 15.25
C PRO A 149 0.84 -9.63 14.90
N GLY A 150 0.79 -10.87 14.39
CA GLY A 150 -0.45 -11.51 13.95
C GLY A 150 -0.77 -11.28 12.47
N THR A 151 0.10 -10.57 11.73
CA THR A 151 -0.08 -10.31 10.29
C THR A 151 0.73 -11.21 9.37
N GLU A 152 1.54 -12.12 9.95
CA GLU A 152 2.60 -12.86 9.26
C GLU A 152 2.11 -13.65 8.06
N ASN A 153 0.95 -14.30 8.18
CA ASN A 153 0.39 -15.17 7.15
C ASN A 153 -0.12 -14.41 5.91
N PHE A 154 -0.36 -13.11 6.04
CA PHE A 154 -0.91 -12.30 4.94
C PHE A 154 -0.10 -11.04 4.64
N HIS A 155 1.18 -11.02 5.03
CA HIS A 155 2.13 -9.99 4.60
C HIS A 155 2.10 -9.74 3.08
N PRO A 156 2.07 -10.76 2.19
CA PRO A 156 1.98 -10.51 0.75
C PRO A 156 0.75 -9.71 0.34
N GLN A 157 -0.40 -10.00 0.95
CA GLN A 157 -1.66 -9.29 0.72
C GLN A 157 -1.56 -7.85 1.20
N ILE A 158 -0.97 -7.60 2.38
CA ILE A 158 -0.74 -6.24 2.89
C ILE A 158 0.17 -5.47 1.92
N ILE A 159 1.33 -6.02 1.57
CA ILE A 159 2.29 -5.35 0.68
C ILE A 159 1.65 -5.03 -0.67
N ALA A 160 0.90 -5.97 -1.25
CA ALA A 160 0.20 -5.77 -2.50
C ALA A 160 -0.87 -4.65 -2.38
N ALA A 161 -1.67 -4.66 -1.31
CA ALA A 161 -2.72 -3.66 -1.11
C ALA A 161 -2.14 -2.25 -0.91
N PHE A 162 -1.10 -2.13 -0.10
CA PHE A 162 -0.37 -0.88 0.11
C PHE A 162 0.28 -0.37 -1.19
N THR A 163 0.87 -1.27 -1.98
CA THR A 163 1.46 -0.92 -3.28
C THR A 163 0.41 -0.40 -4.25
N ILE A 164 -0.76 -1.05 -4.34
CA ILE A 164 -1.85 -0.62 -5.22
C ILE A 164 -2.35 0.77 -4.84
N GLU A 165 -2.64 1.00 -3.55
CA GLU A 165 -3.21 2.26 -3.11
C GLU A 165 -2.20 3.41 -3.15
N GLU A 166 -0.93 3.16 -2.81
CA GLU A 166 0.14 4.15 -2.95
C GLU A 166 0.35 4.55 -4.43
N LEU A 167 0.33 3.59 -5.36
CA LEU A 167 0.41 3.90 -6.78
C LEU A 167 -0.78 4.73 -7.26
N LYS A 168 -2.00 4.44 -6.80
CA LYS A 168 -3.19 5.25 -7.11
C LYS A 168 -3.04 6.67 -6.58
N MET A 169 -2.58 6.84 -5.34
CA MET A 169 -2.34 8.15 -4.75
C MET A 169 -1.31 8.96 -5.55
N ARG A 170 -0.15 8.36 -5.87
CA ARG A 170 0.89 9.03 -6.67
C ARG A 170 0.42 9.41 -8.07
N MET A 171 -0.45 8.60 -8.69
CA MET A 171 -1.04 8.93 -9.99
C MET A 171 -2.02 10.12 -9.90
N ALA A 172 -2.84 10.18 -8.85
CA ALA A 172 -3.74 11.30 -8.59
C ALA A 172 -2.94 12.59 -8.32
N GLU A 173 -1.94 12.54 -7.44
CA GLU A 173 -1.03 13.67 -7.14
C GLU A 173 -0.34 14.20 -8.41
N LYS A 174 0.11 13.30 -9.30
CA LYS A 174 0.70 13.68 -10.59
C LYS A 174 -0.32 14.35 -11.52
N ALA A 175 -1.54 13.82 -11.59
CA ALA A 175 -2.61 14.41 -12.42
C ALA A 175 -2.95 15.82 -11.95
N ASP A 176 -3.07 16.03 -10.64
CA ASP A 176 -3.36 17.33 -10.03
C ASP A 176 -2.24 18.33 -10.29
N SER A 177 -0.97 17.92 -10.13
CA SER A 177 0.20 18.75 -10.44
C SER A 177 0.24 19.18 -11.91
N MET A 178 -0.09 18.29 -12.84
CA MET A 178 -0.16 18.61 -14.27
C MET A 178 -1.33 19.56 -14.59
N ALA A 179 -2.48 19.38 -13.95
CA ALA A 179 -3.64 20.26 -14.13
C ALA A 179 -3.33 21.69 -13.65
N LEU A 180 -2.72 21.82 -12.47
CA LEU A 180 -2.27 23.10 -11.92
C LEU A 180 -1.25 23.80 -12.85
N SER A 181 -0.28 23.04 -13.36
CA SER A 181 0.74 23.58 -14.28
C SER A 181 0.13 24.08 -15.60
N ARG A 182 -0.86 23.37 -16.15
CA ARG A 182 -1.60 23.80 -17.35
C ARG A 182 -2.43 25.05 -17.11
N ALA A 183 -3.11 25.15 -15.96
CA ALA A 183 -3.88 26.33 -15.59
C ALA A 183 -2.98 27.57 -15.50
N ALA A 184 -1.83 27.46 -14.82
CA ALA A 184 -0.85 28.54 -14.72
C ALA A 184 -0.30 29.01 -16.09
N ALA A 185 0.02 28.07 -16.99
CA ALA A 185 0.47 28.40 -18.35
C ALA A 185 -0.61 29.14 -19.17
N HIS A 186 -1.88 28.74 -19.02
CA HIS A 186 -3.00 29.38 -19.69
C HIS A 186 -3.24 30.80 -19.17
N SER A 187 -3.14 31.02 -17.85
CA SER A 187 -3.25 32.35 -17.24
C SER A 187 -2.11 33.30 -17.67
N ALA A 188 -0.87 32.81 -17.76
CA ALA A 188 0.27 33.60 -18.22
C ALA A 188 0.11 34.05 -19.68
N THR A 189 -0.44 33.18 -20.53
CA THR A 189 -0.72 33.48 -21.94
C THR A 189 -1.77 34.60 -22.09
N LEU A 190 -2.87 34.53 -21.32
CA LEU A 190 -3.91 35.56 -21.35
C LEU A 190 -3.43 36.94 -20.85
N VAL A 191 -2.58 36.97 -19.83
CA VAL A 191 -1.98 38.23 -19.32
C VAL A 191 -1.03 38.85 -20.35
N SER A 192 -0.32 38.05 -21.14
CA SER A 192 0.55 38.55 -22.21
C SER A 192 -0.23 39.14 -23.39
N LEU A 193 -1.40 38.58 -23.71
CA LEU A 193 -2.28 39.08 -24.77
C LEU A 193 -3.05 40.34 -24.38
N ALA A 194 -3.36 40.53 -23.10
CA ALA A 194 -4.05 41.73 -22.58
C ALA A 194 -3.13 42.95 -22.39
N ARG A 195 -1.82 42.81 -22.59
CA ARG A 195 -0.82 43.89 -22.45
C ARG A 195 -0.31 44.45 -23.79
N ASN A 196 -0.81 43.93 -24.90
CA ASN A 196 -0.61 44.46 -26.25
C ASN A 196 -1.87 45.17 -26.73
#